data_AF-A0A7Y2U8P4-F1
#
_entry.id   AF-A0A7Y2U8P4-F1
#
_cell.length_a   1.000
_cell.length_b   1.000
_cell.length_c   1.000
_cell.angle_alpha   90.00
_cell.angle_beta   90.00
_cell.angle_gamma   90.00
#
_symmetry.space_group_name_H-M   'P 1'
#
loop_
_entity.id
_entity.type
_entity.pdbx_description
1 polymer ?
#
loop_
_entity_poly.entity_id
_entity_poly.type
_entity_poly.pdbx_seq_one_letter_code
_entity_poly.pdbx_strand_id
1 'polypeptide(L)'
;MWIWSKLSGVQWMDAWEDRFYGNPNAVITRLKTNKTIRVEVYTETEKEARKIQKQFGGSIRKLVHKNWAAITEPIRPPIRIRSSVVITGSRDDNAREKLQAEFPGRHIIQIPADMAFGTGDHATTSTCMRLLVDIAKERSGTSWEMLDLGTGSGVIAIAARMLGAQH
;
A
#
# COMPACT_ATOMS: atom_id res chain seq x y z
N MET A 1 4.19 -13.92 -21.77
CA MET A 1 3.85 -14.97 -20.79
C MET A 1 2.35 -15.26 -20.85
N TRP A 2 2.00 -16.53 -20.80
CA TRP A 2 0.65 -17.07 -20.87
C TRP A 2 0.40 -17.92 -19.64
N ILE A 3 -0.86 -18.07 -19.26
CA ILE A 3 -1.26 -18.88 -18.11
C ILE A 3 -2.32 -19.84 -18.57
N TRP A 4 -2.05 -21.13 -18.39
CA TRP A 4 -3.08 -22.16 -18.38
C TRP A 4 -3.64 -22.30 -16.96
N SER A 5 -4.95 -22.43 -16.81
CA SER A 5 -5.62 -22.57 -15.51
C SER A 5 -6.75 -23.57 -15.56
N LYS A 6 -6.89 -24.38 -14.50
CA LYS A 6 -8.01 -25.32 -14.32
C LYS A 6 -8.45 -25.39 -12.86
N LEU A 7 -9.76 -25.44 -12.64
CA LEU A 7 -10.33 -25.80 -11.33
C LEU A 7 -10.42 -27.32 -11.23
N SER A 8 -10.01 -27.87 -10.08
CA SER A 8 -10.10 -29.29 -9.79
C SER A 8 -10.50 -29.53 -8.35
N GLY A 9 -11.01 -30.72 -8.03
CA GLY A 9 -11.30 -31.10 -6.65
C GLY A 9 -10.01 -31.29 -5.85
N VAL A 10 -10.03 -30.96 -4.57
CA VAL A 10 -8.84 -31.08 -3.69
C VAL A 10 -8.33 -32.52 -3.58
N GLN A 11 -9.20 -33.52 -3.75
CA GLN A 11 -8.82 -34.94 -3.78
C GLN A 11 -7.87 -35.32 -4.94
N TRP A 12 -7.75 -34.46 -5.96
CA TRP A 12 -6.85 -34.65 -7.10
C TRP A 12 -5.54 -33.87 -6.95
N MET A 13 -5.28 -33.26 -5.79
CA MET A 13 -4.11 -32.42 -5.56
C MET A 13 -2.81 -33.18 -5.84
N ASP A 14 -2.61 -34.32 -5.19
CA ASP A 14 -1.41 -35.15 -5.36
C ASP A 14 -1.23 -35.56 -6.83
N ALA A 15 -2.32 -35.92 -7.52
CA ALA A 15 -2.26 -36.26 -8.94
C ALA A 15 -1.86 -35.07 -9.84
N TRP A 16 -2.15 -33.83 -9.44
CA TRP A 16 -1.69 -32.63 -10.15
C TRP A 16 -0.24 -32.29 -9.81
N GLU A 17 0.18 -32.51 -8.56
CA GLU A 17 1.57 -32.37 -8.14
C GLU A 17 2.48 -33.32 -8.91
N ASP A 18 2.10 -34.60 -9.03
CA ASP A 18 2.85 -35.59 -9.81
C ASP A 18 2.93 -35.22 -11.30
N ARG A 19 1.82 -34.76 -11.90
CA ARG A 19 1.77 -34.37 -13.33
C ARG A 19 2.68 -33.20 -13.67
N PHE A 20 2.87 -32.29 -12.73
CA PHE A 20 3.69 -31.09 -12.90
C PHE A 20 4.94 -31.12 -12.02
N TYR A 21 5.35 -32.32 -11.57
CA TYR A 21 6.50 -32.48 -10.70
C TYR A 21 7.75 -31.91 -11.37
N GLY A 22 8.51 -31.11 -10.62
CA GLY A 22 9.72 -30.45 -11.11
C GLY A 22 9.47 -29.26 -12.05
N ASN A 23 8.22 -28.87 -12.33
CA ASN A 23 7.93 -27.67 -13.09
C ASN A 23 7.87 -26.44 -12.15
N PRO A 24 8.88 -25.54 -12.17
CA PRO A 24 8.90 -24.37 -11.28
C PRO A 24 7.80 -23.35 -11.62
N ASN A 25 7.16 -23.47 -12.79
CA ASN A 25 6.12 -22.59 -13.26
C ASN A 25 4.70 -23.13 -12.97
N ALA A 26 4.57 -24.23 -12.22
CA ALA A 26 3.28 -24.77 -11.81
C ALA A 26 2.92 -24.29 -10.39
N VAL A 27 1.69 -23.79 -10.22
CA VAL A 27 1.18 -23.27 -8.96
C VAL A 27 -0.17 -23.94 -8.68
N ILE A 28 -0.31 -24.52 -7.48
CA ILE A 28 -1.58 -25.08 -7.01
C ILE A 28 -2.06 -24.26 -5.82
N THR A 29 -3.22 -23.60 -5.98
CA THR A 29 -3.82 -22.76 -4.94
C THR A 29 -5.09 -23.42 -4.40
N ARG A 30 -5.15 -23.63 -3.09
CA ARG A 30 -6.39 -24.08 -2.41
C ARG A 30 -7.32 -22.89 -2.18
N LEU A 31 -8.56 -22.99 -2.65
CA LEU A 31 -9.56 -21.92 -2.47
C LEU A 31 -10.25 -22.07 -1.11
N LYS A 32 -10.37 -20.98 -0.34
CA LYS A 32 -10.78 -21.00 1.08
C LYS A 32 -12.20 -21.55 1.33
N THR A 33 -13.12 -21.42 0.37
CA THR A 33 -14.54 -21.70 0.59
C THR A 33 -15.02 -23.04 0.04
N ASN A 34 -14.26 -23.68 -0.86
CA ASN A 34 -14.66 -24.95 -1.49
C ASN A 34 -13.54 -26.00 -1.37
N LYS A 35 -13.88 -27.29 -1.40
CA LYS A 35 -12.92 -28.41 -1.59
C LYS A 35 -12.34 -28.41 -3.02
N THR A 36 -11.90 -27.26 -3.48
CA THR A 36 -11.47 -26.97 -4.84
C THR A 36 -10.09 -26.36 -4.82
N ILE A 37 -9.25 -26.82 -5.72
CA ILE A 37 -7.95 -26.26 -6.03
C ILE A 37 -8.00 -25.58 -7.40
N ARG A 38 -7.19 -24.55 -7.57
CA ARG A 38 -6.87 -23.96 -8.86
C ARG A 38 -5.44 -24.36 -9.20
N VAL A 39 -5.28 -25.03 -10.34
CA VAL A 39 -3.98 -25.40 -10.90
C VAL A 39 -3.67 -24.40 -12.00
N GLU A 40 -2.52 -23.75 -11.93
CA GLU A 40 -2.06 -22.77 -12.91
C GLU A 40 -0.66 -23.14 -13.38
N VAL A 41 -0.42 -23.06 -14.68
CA VAL A 41 0.92 -23.26 -15.26
C VAL A 41 1.26 -22.07 -16.14
N TYR A 42 2.37 -21.43 -15.84
CA TYR A 42 2.87 -20.26 -16.55
C TYR A 42 3.79 -20.73 -17.68
N THR A 43 3.52 -20.27 -18.90
CA THR A 43 4.29 -20.63 -20.09
C THR A 43 4.77 -19.37 -20.82
N GLU A 44 5.91 -19.46 -21.49
CA GLU A 44 6.42 -18.33 -22.27
C GLU A 44 5.55 -18.11 -23.51
N THR A 45 5.18 -19.21 -24.17
CA THR A 45 4.42 -19.21 -25.42
C THR A 45 2.98 -19.70 -25.23
N GLU A 46 2.10 -19.22 -26.10
CA GLU A 46 0.70 -19.69 -26.14
C GLU A 46 0.61 -21.16 -26.58
N LYS A 47 1.54 -21.59 -27.44
CA LYS A 47 1.58 -22.95 -27.97
C LYS A 47 1.77 -23.98 -26.87
N GLU A 48 2.61 -23.69 -25.88
CA GLU A 48 2.81 -24.53 -24.69
C GLU A 48 1.55 -24.60 -23.83
N ALA A 49 0.93 -23.46 -23.53
CA ALA A 49 -0.35 -23.43 -22.80
C ALA A 49 -1.44 -24.23 -23.54
N ARG A 50 -1.47 -24.17 -24.88
CA ARG A 50 -2.40 -24.96 -25.71
C ARG A 50 -2.10 -26.46 -25.69
N LYS A 51 -0.84 -26.89 -25.57
CA LYS A 51 -0.51 -28.31 -25.38
C LYS A 51 -1.10 -28.83 -24.07
N ILE A 52 -0.93 -28.07 -22.98
CA ILE A 52 -1.47 -28.40 -21.66
C ILE A 52 -3.01 -28.40 -21.71
N GLN A 53 -3.63 -27.41 -22.36
CA GLN A 53 -5.08 -27.34 -22.53
C GLN A 53 -5.64 -28.53 -23.33
N LYS A 54 -4.94 -28.99 -24.37
CA LYS A 54 -5.37 -30.17 -25.13
C LYS A 54 -5.34 -31.45 -24.29
N GLN A 55 -4.37 -31.59 -23.41
CA GLN A 55 -4.25 -32.76 -22.53
C GLN A 55 -5.23 -32.74 -21.36
N PHE A 56 -5.46 -31.55 -20.78
CA PHE A 56 -6.13 -31.45 -19.49
C PHE A 56 -7.40 -30.58 -19.49
N GLY A 57 -7.81 -30.00 -20.62
CA GLY A 57 -8.90 -29.01 -20.68
C GLY A 57 -8.52 -27.69 -20.01
N GLY A 58 -9.49 -26.93 -19.48
CA GLY A 58 -9.23 -25.66 -18.78
C GLY A 58 -9.14 -24.45 -19.71
N SER A 59 -8.73 -23.31 -19.15
CA SER A 59 -8.68 -22.02 -19.86
C SER A 59 -7.26 -21.49 -20.00
N ILE A 60 -7.05 -20.73 -21.08
CA ILE A 60 -5.78 -20.04 -21.34
C ILE A 60 -6.05 -18.54 -21.30
N ARG A 61 -5.16 -17.79 -20.65
CA ARG A 61 -5.18 -16.33 -20.67
C ARG A 61 -3.79 -15.78 -20.91
N LYS A 62 -3.70 -14.67 -21.64
CA LYS A 62 -2.46 -13.91 -21.80
C LYS A 62 -2.19 -13.14 -20.50
N LEU A 63 -1.01 -13.31 -19.91
CA LEU A 63 -0.61 -12.48 -18.78
C LEU A 63 -0.24 -11.11 -19.32
N VAL A 64 -1.13 -10.14 -19.11
CA VAL A 64 -0.82 -8.73 -19.37
C VAL A 64 0.20 -8.30 -18.33
N HIS A 65 1.36 -7.81 -18.78
CA HIS A 65 2.35 -7.24 -17.90
C HIS A 65 1.75 -5.99 -17.25
N LYS A 66 1.25 -6.14 -16.03
CA LYS A 66 0.88 -5.02 -15.19
C LYS A 66 2.14 -4.59 -14.47
N ASN A 67 2.60 -3.37 -14.73
CA ASN A 67 3.64 -2.77 -13.93
C ASN A 67 3.04 -2.40 -12.57
N TRP A 68 3.09 -3.33 -11.62
CA TRP A 68 2.53 -3.15 -10.28
C TRP A 68 3.20 -2.01 -9.52
N ALA A 69 4.46 -1.68 -9.84
CA ALA A 69 5.17 -0.54 -9.26
C ALA A 69 4.72 0.81 -9.85
N ALA A 70 4.19 0.82 -11.08
CA ALA A 70 3.61 2.01 -11.71
C ALA A 70 2.10 2.14 -11.50
N ILE A 71 1.49 1.25 -10.71
CA ILE A 71 0.17 1.54 -10.14
C ILE A 71 0.41 2.63 -9.11
N THR A 72 0.24 3.88 -9.54
CA THR A 72 0.27 5.04 -8.66
C THR A 72 -0.62 4.75 -7.47
N GLU A 73 -0.10 4.88 -6.25
CA GLU A 73 -0.95 4.77 -5.08
C GLU A 73 -2.16 5.70 -5.27
N PRO A 74 -3.39 5.22 -5.03
CA PRO A 74 -4.56 6.08 -5.13
C PRO A 74 -4.34 7.30 -4.24
N ILE A 75 -4.66 8.49 -4.75
CA ILE A 75 -4.58 9.74 -3.99
C ILE A 75 -5.41 9.56 -2.72
N ARG A 76 -4.73 9.50 -1.58
CA ARG A 76 -5.38 9.31 -0.28
C ARG A 76 -6.00 10.64 0.16
N PRO A 77 -7.16 10.59 0.84
CA PRO A 77 -7.74 11.79 1.41
C PRO A 77 -6.79 12.40 2.46
N PRO A 78 -6.78 13.74 2.61
CA PRO A 78 -5.97 14.40 3.63
C PRO A 78 -6.30 13.91 5.04
N ILE A 79 -5.27 13.75 5.87
CA ILE A 79 -5.37 13.28 7.24
C ILE A 79 -5.52 14.48 8.16
N ARG A 80 -6.59 14.51 8.94
CA ARG A 80 -6.85 15.59 9.90
C ARG A 80 -6.37 15.17 11.29
N ILE A 81 -5.45 15.95 11.86
CA ILE A 81 -4.95 15.75 13.22
C ILE A 81 -5.48 16.89 14.10
N ARG A 82 -6.44 16.54 14.96
CA ARG A 82 -7.11 17.48 15.87
C ARG A 82 -7.63 18.71 15.10
N SER A 83 -7.65 19.87 15.75
CA SER A 83 -8.04 21.15 15.18
C SER A 83 -6.87 21.94 14.58
N SER A 84 -5.64 21.42 14.61
CA SER A 84 -4.44 22.24 14.37
C SER A 84 -3.64 21.83 13.13
N VAL A 85 -3.67 20.57 12.72
CA VAL A 85 -2.80 20.06 11.64
C VAL A 85 -3.59 19.24 10.62
N VAL A 86 -3.27 19.41 9.34
CA VAL A 86 -3.75 18.59 8.22
C VAL A 86 -2.56 18.13 7.39
N ILE A 87 -2.50 16.84 7.08
CA ILE A 87 -1.43 16.25 6.25
C ILE A 87 -2.01 15.82 4.92
N THR A 88 -1.29 16.09 3.84
CA THR A 88 -1.64 15.63 2.49
C THR A 88 -0.44 14.97 1.81
N GLY A 89 -0.70 13.87 1.11
CA GLY A 89 0.27 13.21 0.23
C GLY A 89 0.35 13.82 -1.17
N SER A 90 -0.42 14.86 -1.45
CA SER A 90 -0.39 15.53 -2.76
C SER A 90 0.97 16.16 -3.03
N ARG A 91 1.46 16.06 -4.27
CA ARG A 91 2.63 16.82 -4.75
C ARG A 91 2.26 18.14 -5.42
N ASP A 92 0.97 18.37 -5.64
CA ASP A 92 0.46 19.58 -6.29
C ASP A 92 0.25 20.71 -5.27
N ASP A 93 0.93 21.83 -5.47
CA ASP A 93 0.81 23.03 -4.62
C ASP A 93 -0.61 23.61 -4.63
N ASN A 94 -1.35 23.48 -5.73
CA ASN A 94 -2.75 23.90 -5.79
C ASN A 94 -3.62 23.11 -4.81
N ALA A 95 -3.29 21.84 -4.56
CA ALA A 95 -4.00 21.03 -3.58
C ALA A 95 -3.74 21.54 -2.15
N ARG A 96 -2.52 21.98 -1.85
CA ARG A 96 -2.18 22.59 -0.55
C ARG A 96 -2.92 23.90 -0.34
N GLU A 97 -2.99 24.75 -1.36
CA GLU A 97 -3.73 26.02 -1.29
C GLU A 97 -5.23 25.82 -1.06
N LYS A 98 -5.83 24.85 -1.77
CA LYS A 98 -7.23 24.46 -1.53
C LYS A 98 -7.47 24.00 -0.10
N LEU A 99 -6.59 23.16 0.45
CA LEU A 99 -6.69 22.72 1.84
C LEU A 99 -6.48 23.87 2.83
N GLN A 100 -5.60 24.81 2.52
CA GLN A 100 -5.40 25.99 3.35
C GLN A 100 -6.66 26.87 3.38
N ALA A 101 -7.36 26.99 2.25
CA ALA A 101 -8.64 27.71 2.16
C ALA A 101 -9.80 26.96 2.85
N GLU A 102 -9.83 25.62 2.78
CA GLU A 102 -10.83 24.79 3.45
C GLU A 102 -10.64 24.77 4.98
N PHE A 103 -9.40 24.81 5.46
CA PHE A 103 -9.05 24.75 6.88
C PHE A 103 -8.27 25.99 7.34
N PRO A 104 -8.92 27.17 7.40
CA PRO A 104 -8.26 28.38 7.89
C PRO A 104 -7.80 28.18 9.33
N GLY A 105 -6.57 28.63 9.63
CA GLY A 105 -5.96 28.51 10.96
C GLY A 105 -5.37 27.14 11.29
N ARG A 106 -5.39 26.17 10.36
CA ARG A 106 -4.65 24.91 10.50
C ARG A 106 -3.34 24.94 9.73
N HIS A 107 -2.34 24.25 10.26
CA HIS A 107 -1.09 23.98 9.56
C HIS A 107 -1.30 22.87 8.53
N ILE A 108 -1.01 23.16 7.27
CA ILE A 108 -1.06 22.19 6.17
C ILE A 108 0.35 21.67 5.93
N ILE A 109 0.54 20.36 6.07
CA ILE A 109 1.82 19.68 5.87
C ILE A 109 1.72 18.80 4.62
N GLN A 110 2.56 19.07 3.62
CA GLN A 110 2.70 18.24 2.42
C GLN A 110 3.82 17.22 2.62
N ILE A 111 3.47 15.94 2.67
CA ILE A 111 4.43 14.82 2.75
C ILE A 111 3.99 13.76 1.74
N PRO A 112 4.55 13.78 0.52
CA PRO A 112 4.27 12.77 -0.50
C PRO A 112 4.54 11.37 0.04
N ALA A 113 3.61 10.45 -0.22
CA ALA A 113 3.78 9.04 0.13
C ALA A 113 4.79 8.38 -0.80
N ASP A 114 6.06 8.51 -0.45
CA ASP A 114 7.19 7.89 -1.13
C ASP A 114 7.75 6.73 -0.31
N MET A 115 9.02 6.36 -0.52
CA MET A 115 9.68 5.25 0.20
C MET A 115 9.90 5.52 1.70
N ALA A 116 9.65 6.73 2.19
CA ALA A 116 9.86 7.08 3.60
C ALA A 116 8.64 6.74 4.46
N PHE A 117 8.86 6.00 5.55
CA PHE A 117 7.81 5.67 6.50
C PHE A 117 7.35 6.91 7.29
N GLY A 118 6.07 6.94 7.69
CA GLY A 118 5.55 7.98 8.57
C GLY A 118 4.85 9.14 7.87
N THR A 119 4.09 8.91 6.79
CA THR A 119 3.25 9.95 6.13
C THR A 119 2.07 10.41 6.97
N GLY A 120 1.80 9.76 8.11
CA GLY A 120 0.62 9.98 8.94
C GLY A 120 -0.51 8.96 8.72
N ASP A 121 -0.44 8.16 7.64
CA ASP A 121 -1.46 7.15 7.29
C ASP A 121 -1.57 6.02 8.31
N HIS A 122 -0.47 5.69 8.99
CA HIS A 122 -0.45 4.65 10.01
C HIS A 122 -0.99 5.16 11.35
N ALA A 123 -1.70 4.28 12.07
CA ALA A 123 -2.29 4.58 13.37
C ALA A 123 -1.26 5.06 14.42
N THR A 124 -0.02 4.59 14.33
CA THR A 124 1.07 4.99 15.23
C THR A 124 1.48 6.44 14.99
N THR A 125 1.77 6.83 13.75
CA THR A 125 2.13 8.22 13.41
C THR A 125 1.01 9.21 13.75
N SER A 126 -0.25 8.88 13.41
CA SER A 126 -1.38 9.75 13.75
C SER A 126 -1.62 9.88 15.25
N THR A 127 -1.34 8.84 16.05
CA THR A 127 -1.39 8.91 17.52
C THR A 127 -0.30 9.81 18.07
N CYS A 128 0.95 9.64 17.64
CA CYS A 128 2.06 10.52 18.06
C CYS A 128 1.78 11.99 17.71
N MET A 129 1.23 12.25 16.53
CA MET A 129 0.86 13.61 16.14
C MET A 129 -0.29 14.20 16.96
N ARG A 130 -1.28 13.39 17.35
CA ARG A 130 -2.35 13.86 18.24
C ARG A 130 -1.79 14.25 19.61
N LEU A 131 -0.91 13.42 20.17
CA LEU A 131 -0.22 13.72 21.43
C LEU A 131 0.63 14.98 21.31
N LEU A 132 1.36 15.14 20.20
CA LEU A 132 2.14 16.35 19.92
C LEU A 132 1.27 17.61 19.91
N VAL A 133 0.11 17.58 19.24
CA VAL A 133 -0.82 18.72 19.22
C VAL A 133 -1.36 19.03 20.61
N ASP A 134 -1.72 18.00 21.38
CA ASP A 134 -2.25 18.17 22.73
C ASP A 134 -1.17 18.79 23.66
N ILE A 135 0.08 18.28 23.61
CA ILE A 135 1.24 18.82 24.35
C ILE A 135 1.56 20.26 23.92
N ALA A 136 1.58 20.54 22.62
CA ALA A 136 1.88 21.88 22.12
C ALA A 136 0.84 22.90 22.60
N LYS A 137 -0.43 22.49 22.69
CA LYS A 137 -1.50 23.34 23.24
C LYS A 137 -1.28 23.64 24.72
N GLU A 138 -0.89 22.64 25.52
CA GLU A 138 -0.56 22.82 26.93
C GLU A 138 0.66 23.73 27.14
N ARG A 139 1.61 23.69 26.19
CA ARG A 139 2.83 24.50 26.19
C ARG A 139 2.68 25.85 25.48
N SER A 140 1.47 26.22 25.06
CA SER A 140 1.22 27.46 24.34
C SER A 140 1.72 28.68 25.12
N GLY A 141 2.49 29.56 24.46
CA GLY A 141 3.10 30.73 25.09
C GLY A 141 4.38 30.47 25.90
N THR A 142 4.87 29.23 25.93
CA THR A 142 6.15 28.86 26.55
C THR A 142 7.17 28.41 25.51
N SER A 143 8.46 28.53 25.81
CA SER A 143 9.50 27.86 25.01
C SER A 143 9.54 26.38 25.36
N TRP A 144 9.64 25.54 24.33
CA TRP A 144 9.79 24.10 24.50
C TRP A 144 10.58 23.51 23.33
N GLU A 145 11.29 22.43 23.60
CA GLU A 145 12.12 21.70 22.63
C GLU A 145 11.58 20.28 22.45
N MET A 146 11.91 19.67 21.32
CA MET A 146 11.51 18.31 20.99
C MET A 146 12.57 17.60 20.16
N LEU A 147 12.75 16.30 20.43
CA LEU A 147 13.55 15.40 19.61
C LEU A 147 12.65 14.34 18.96
N ASP A 148 12.71 14.24 17.63
CA ASP A 148 12.03 13.20 16.85
C ASP A 148 12.99 12.06 16.50
N LEU A 149 13.10 11.08 17.40
CA LEU A 149 13.97 9.92 17.22
C LEU A 149 13.35 8.90 16.25
N GLY A 150 14.00 8.69 15.11
CA GLY A 150 13.46 7.83 14.05
C GLY A 150 12.46 8.57 13.15
N THR A 151 12.76 9.81 12.81
CA THR A 151 11.86 10.77 12.15
C THR A 151 11.23 10.33 10.82
N GLY A 152 11.84 9.36 10.11
CA GLY A 152 11.32 8.85 8.84
C GLY A 152 11.06 9.97 7.84
N SER A 153 9.79 10.19 7.49
CA SER A 153 9.34 11.28 6.61
C SER A 153 9.61 12.70 7.13
N GLY A 154 9.90 12.87 8.42
CA GLY A 154 10.03 14.19 9.05
C GLY A 154 8.71 14.80 9.54
N VAL A 155 7.56 14.15 9.33
CA VAL A 155 6.24 14.80 9.54
C VAL A 155 6.02 15.27 10.98
N ILE A 156 6.54 14.55 11.96
CA ILE A 156 6.38 14.88 13.38
C ILE A 156 7.28 16.07 13.73
N ALA A 157 8.55 16.05 13.34
CA ALA A 157 9.47 17.17 13.50
C ALA A 157 8.97 18.47 12.83
N ILE A 158 8.45 18.36 11.60
CA ILE A 158 7.86 19.50 10.88
C ILE A 158 6.65 20.05 11.64
N ALA A 159 5.72 19.17 12.06
CA ALA A 159 4.57 19.58 12.85
C ALA A 159 4.98 20.25 14.16
N ALA A 160 6.01 19.74 14.85
CA ALA A 160 6.49 20.30 16.11
C ALA A 160 6.99 21.74 15.93
N ARG A 161 7.78 22.00 14.88
CA ARG A 161 8.27 23.35 14.56
C ARG A 161 7.12 24.30 14.21
N MET A 162 6.11 23.84 13.47
CA MET A 162 4.92 24.64 13.16
C MET A 162 4.08 24.96 14.41
N LEU A 163 4.07 24.05 15.38
CA LEU A 163 3.36 24.19 16.66
C LEU A 163 4.18 24.97 17.73
N GLY A 164 5.37 25.47 17.39
CA GLY A 164 6.16 26.34 18.26
C GLY A 164 7.31 25.69 19.01
N ALA A 165 7.64 24.42 18.75
CA ALA A 165 8.85 23.80 19.29
C ALA A 165 10.11 24.52 18.78
N GLN A 166 11.14 24.62 19.61
CA GLN A 166 12.47 25.13 19.28
C GLN A 166 13.44 23.97 18.98
N HIS A 167 14.64 24.31 18.51
CA HIS A 167 15.69 23.36 18.09
C HIS A 167 16.79 23.26 19.13
#